data_AF-A0A445DJ51-F1
#
_entry.id   AF-A0A445DJ51-F1
#
_cell.length_a   1.000
_cell.length_b   1.000
_cell.length_c   1.000
_cell.angle_alpha   90.00
_cell.angle_beta   90.00
_cell.angle_gamma   90.00
#
_symmetry.space_group_name_H-M   'P 1'
#
loop_
_entity.id
_entity.type
_entity.pdbx_description
1 polymer ?
#
loop_
_entity_poly.entity_id
_entity_poly.type
_entity_poly.pdbx_seq_one_letter_code
_entity_poly.pdbx_strand_id
1 'polypeptide(L)'
;MTGSSPALSNDGVSATSPPQPFRSPRSEPRPEPRTANGVQVTEPCNEDIDPEANENLNNRPEEIFREYWRWFIDYRNDHATKAKCKQNALNQKKQFYTHTDGFKSLARARKDEEKISEIEQLDETTRILSENDSLTQAFGKERSEVTAEKLRKKAVEDEVAAEKLKRKAMEDEIAAQKMKRQALESVLSDVVQK
;
A
#
# COMPACT_ATOMS: atom_id res chain seq x y z
N MET A 1 52.54 62.26 9.22
CA MET A 1 52.64 61.40 10.42
C MET A 1 51.27 61.33 11.05
N THR A 2 50.80 60.11 11.35
CA THR A 2 49.73 59.71 12.31
C THR A 2 48.34 60.35 12.10
N GLY A 3 47.23 59.66 11.91
CA GLY A 3 46.85 58.28 12.24
C GLY A 3 45.49 58.30 12.96
N SER A 4 44.59 57.40 12.55
CA SER A 4 43.41 56.86 13.27
C SER A 4 42.06 57.62 13.33
N SER A 5 41.18 57.24 12.39
CA SER A 5 39.88 56.53 12.60
C SER A 5 38.61 57.24 13.14
N PRO A 6 37.41 56.71 12.80
CA PRO A 6 36.27 57.52 12.33
C PRO A 6 35.09 57.61 13.31
N ALA A 7 34.22 58.62 13.12
CA ALA A 7 32.89 58.63 13.72
C ALA A 7 31.87 58.11 12.72
N LEU A 8 31.23 56.98 13.07
CA LEU A 8 30.07 56.43 12.38
C LEU A 8 28.95 57.48 12.33
N SER A 9 28.50 57.83 11.13
CA SER A 9 27.24 58.53 10.90
C SER A 9 26.22 57.49 10.44
N ASN A 10 25.44 57.02 11.41
CA ASN A 10 24.38 56.04 11.26
C ASN A 10 23.04 56.76 11.28
N ASP A 11 22.55 57.20 10.13
CA ASP A 11 21.14 57.57 9.96
C ASP A 11 20.65 57.18 8.56
N GLY A 12 20.62 55.87 8.34
CA GLY A 12 19.82 55.22 7.32
C GLY A 12 18.57 54.62 7.95
N VAL A 13 17.67 55.44 8.49
CA VAL A 13 16.32 54.98 8.86
C VAL A 13 15.45 55.09 7.61
N SER A 14 15.33 53.97 6.89
CA SER A 14 14.28 53.78 5.90
C SER A 14 12.95 54.18 6.51
N ALA A 15 12.31 55.19 5.91
CA ALA A 15 10.96 55.59 6.23
C ALA A 15 10.05 54.35 6.20
N THR A 16 9.61 53.93 7.38
CA THR A 16 8.62 52.87 7.53
C THR A 16 7.32 53.44 6.99
N SER A 17 6.85 52.91 5.85
CA SER A 17 5.55 53.26 5.30
C SER A 17 4.47 53.09 6.39
N PRO A 18 3.52 54.04 6.51
CA PRO A 18 2.44 53.91 7.48
C PRO A 18 1.69 52.58 7.26
N PRO A 19 1.26 51.90 8.33
CA PRO A 19 0.46 50.69 8.18
C PRO A 19 -0.79 51.04 7.37
N GLN A 20 -0.98 50.31 6.27
CA GLN A 20 -2.15 50.44 5.41
C GLN A 20 -3.41 50.31 6.29
N PRO A 21 -4.38 51.23 6.20
CA PRO A 21 -5.65 51.04 6.90
C PRO A 21 -6.27 49.73 6.42
N PHE A 22 -6.81 48.96 7.38
CA PHE A 22 -7.51 47.72 7.09
C PHE A 22 -8.50 47.95 5.94
N ARG A 23 -8.36 47.18 4.85
CA ARG A 23 -9.40 47.13 3.84
C ARG A 23 -10.65 46.57 4.50
N SER A 24 -11.71 47.37 4.56
CA SER A 24 -13.06 46.86 4.82
C SER A 24 -13.33 45.71 3.83
N PRO A 25 -13.87 44.57 4.30
CA PRO A 25 -14.28 43.49 3.41
C PRO A 25 -15.19 44.07 2.32
N ARG A 26 -14.87 43.76 1.06
CA ARG A 26 -15.63 44.20 -0.11
C ARG A 26 -17.12 43.96 0.15
N SER A 27 -17.90 45.03 0.24
CA SER A 27 -19.34 45.03 0.50
C SER A 27 -20.18 44.61 -0.71
N GLU A 28 -19.55 44.06 -1.76
CA GLU A 28 -20.27 43.48 -2.87
C GLU A 28 -20.92 42.16 -2.42
N PRO A 29 -22.25 42.04 -2.52
CA PRO A 29 -22.93 40.77 -2.33
C PRO A 29 -22.40 39.78 -3.37
N ARG A 30 -21.99 38.60 -2.92
CA ARG A 30 -21.73 37.46 -3.80
C ARG A 30 -23.01 37.20 -4.62
N PRO A 31 -22.95 37.05 -5.96
CA PRO A 31 -24.14 36.70 -6.74
C PRO A 31 -24.74 35.41 -6.20
N GLU A 32 -26.04 35.42 -5.90
CA GLU A 32 -26.73 34.25 -5.33
C GLU A 32 -26.74 33.09 -6.33
N PRO A 33 -26.48 31.84 -5.86
CA PRO A 33 -26.75 30.68 -6.67
C PRO A 33 -28.27 30.60 -6.90
N ARG A 34 -28.69 30.57 -8.16
CA ARG A 34 -30.09 30.41 -8.53
C ARG A 34 -30.60 29.06 -8.04
N THR A 35 -31.38 29.06 -6.97
CA THR A 35 -32.17 27.90 -6.54
C THR A 35 -33.54 27.95 -7.21
N ALA A 36 -33.78 27.00 -8.12
CA ALA A 36 -35.13 26.64 -8.47
C ALA A 36 -35.79 25.95 -7.26
N ASN A 37 -37.07 26.28 -7.05
CA ASN A 37 -38.04 25.68 -6.13
C ASN A 37 -38.09 26.31 -4.74
N GLY A 38 -39.20 27.03 -4.51
CA GLY A 38 -39.51 27.71 -3.27
C GLY A 38 -40.05 26.77 -2.19
N VAL A 39 -39.65 27.07 -0.97
CA VAL A 39 -40.49 26.97 0.23
C VAL A 39 -40.09 28.15 1.09
N GLN A 40 -40.95 29.17 1.15
CA GLN A 40 -40.81 30.26 2.08
C GLN A 40 -41.16 29.70 3.47
N VAL A 41 -40.18 29.52 4.35
CA VAL A 41 -40.45 29.49 5.79
C VAL A 41 -39.85 30.76 6.37
N THR A 42 -40.65 31.82 6.29
CA THR A 42 -40.41 33.04 7.05
C THR A 42 -41.12 32.84 8.38
N GLU A 43 -40.48 32.17 9.34
CA GLU A 43 -40.83 32.40 10.74
C GLU A 43 -40.14 33.70 11.17
N PRO A 44 -40.90 34.74 11.55
CA PRO A 44 -40.33 35.89 12.23
C PRO A 44 -39.95 35.44 13.63
N CYS A 45 -38.65 35.37 13.92
CA CYS A 45 -38.17 35.18 15.29
C CYS A 45 -38.48 36.46 16.08
N ASN A 46 -39.67 36.52 16.66
CA ASN A 46 -40.09 37.58 17.57
C ASN A 46 -39.51 37.30 18.97
N GLU A 47 -39.07 38.40 19.59
CA GLU A 47 -38.68 38.61 20.99
C GLU A 47 -37.78 37.57 21.69
N ASP A 48 -36.54 37.99 21.97
CA ASP A 48 -35.91 37.87 23.30
C ASP A 48 -34.77 38.91 23.35
N ILE A 49 -35.11 40.15 23.72
CA ILE A 49 -34.08 41.11 24.13
C ILE A 49 -33.61 40.63 25.51
N ASP A 50 -32.46 39.96 25.49
CA ASP A 50 -31.77 39.45 26.66
C ASP A 50 -31.56 40.55 27.71
N PRO A 51 -32.15 40.45 28.92
CA PRO A 51 -32.01 41.45 29.97
C PRO A 51 -30.56 41.65 30.45
N GLU A 52 -29.63 40.77 30.09
CA GLU A 52 -28.20 40.85 30.41
C GLU A 52 -27.45 41.99 29.67
N ALA A 53 -28.07 42.59 28.64
CA ALA A 53 -27.46 43.67 27.85
C ALA A 53 -27.13 44.93 28.68
N ASN A 54 -27.94 45.25 29.71
CA ASN A 54 -27.75 46.44 30.54
C ASN A 54 -26.68 46.24 31.63
N GLU A 55 -26.52 45.02 32.14
CA GLU A 55 -25.53 44.70 33.18
C GLU A 55 -24.09 44.69 32.62
N ASN A 56 -23.93 44.29 31.36
CA ASN A 56 -22.64 44.23 30.67
C ASN A 56 -22.00 45.61 30.39
N LEU A 57 -22.77 46.69 30.35
CA LEU A 57 -22.23 48.05 30.20
C LEU A 57 -21.35 48.46 31.38
N ASN A 58 -21.63 47.91 32.57
CA ASN A 58 -20.89 48.18 33.81
C ASN A 58 -19.63 47.30 33.95
N ASN A 59 -19.55 46.18 33.23
CA ASN A 59 -18.41 45.24 33.24
C ASN A 59 -17.34 45.58 32.19
N ARG A 60 -17.11 46.87 31.96
CA ARG A 60 -16.13 47.36 30.98
C ARG A 60 -14.69 47.23 31.53
N PRO A 61 -13.76 46.62 30.79
CA PRO A 61 -12.34 46.66 31.12
C PRO A 61 -11.77 48.08 31.12
N GLU A 62 -10.92 48.42 32.09
CA GLU A 62 -10.41 49.79 32.30
C GLU A 62 -9.62 50.36 31.09
N GLU A 63 -9.02 49.48 30.29
CA GLU A 63 -8.19 49.83 29.13
C GLU A 63 -8.99 50.19 27.86
N ILE A 64 -10.26 49.77 27.77
CA ILE A 64 -11.12 50.00 26.60
C ILE A 64 -11.85 51.31 26.79
N PHE A 65 -12.07 52.16 25.78
CA PHE A 65 -12.90 53.38 25.90
C PHE A 65 -14.39 53.10 26.08
N ARG A 66 -15.13 53.98 26.78
CA ARG A 66 -16.55 53.76 27.14
C ARG A 66 -17.43 53.70 25.90
N GLU A 67 -17.14 54.58 24.95
CA GLU A 67 -17.83 54.73 23.69
C GLU A 67 -17.63 53.49 22.81
N TYR A 68 -16.40 52.96 22.79
CA TYR A 68 -16.09 51.74 22.07
C TYR A 68 -16.74 50.51 22.71
N TRP A 69 -16.73 50.42 24.05
CA TRP A 69 -17.39 49.33 24.76
C TRP A 69 -18.89 49.30 24.48
N ARG A 70 -19.56 50.46 24.54
CA ARG A 70 -20.98 50.59 24.20
C ARG A 70 -21.26 50.13 22.77
N TRP A 71 -20.47 50.59 21.79
CA TRP A 71 -20.60 50.15 20.41
C TRP A 71 -20.41 48.63 20.25
N PHE A 72 -19.45 48.04 20.97
CA PHE A 72 -19.23 46.59 20.95
C PHE A 72 -20.43 45.80 21.50
N ILE A 73 -21.02 46.27 22.60
CA ILE A 73 -22.22 45.68 23.18
C ILE A 73 -23.40 45.81 22.20
N ASP A 74 -23.61 47.00 21.62
CA ASP A 74 -24.66 47.23 20.61
C ASP A 74 -24.47 46.32 19.39
N TYR A 75 -23.23 46.16 18.90
CA TYR A 75 -22.89 45.28 17.79
C TYR A 75 -23.15 43.79 18.11
N ARG A 76 -22.82 43.33 19.32
CA ARG A 76 -23.12 41.95 19.74
C ARG A 76 -24.61 41.72 19.92
N ASN A 77 -25.34 42.76 20.33
CA ASN A 77 -26.78 42.71 20.55
C ASN A 77 -27.61 42.93 19.29
N ASP A 78 -27.01 43.48 18.24
CA ASP A 78 -27.64 43.61 16.93
C ASP A 78 -28.20 42.26 16.44
N HIS A 79 -29.49 42.27 16.10
CA HIS A 79 -30.23 41.08 15.71
C HIS A 79 -29.64 40.45 14.44
N ALA A 80 -29.16 41.26 13.49
CA ALA A 80 -28.53 40.73 12.28
C ALA A 80 -27.22 39.99 12.59
N THR A 81 -26.45 40.47 13.56
CA THR A 81 -25.22 39.81 14.05
C THR A 81 -25.54 38.50 14.78
N LYS A 82 -26.52 38.51 15.70
CA LYS A 82 -26.99 37.28 16.38
C LYS A 82 -27.52 36.24 15.38
N ALA A 83 -28.26 36.66 14.36
CA ALA A 83 -28.76 35.78 13.31
C ALA A 83 -27.62 35.14 12.49
N LYS A 84 -26.59 35.91 12.13
CA LYS A 84 -25.39 35.37 11.44
C LYS A 84 -24.66 34.33 12.28
N CYS A 85 -24.51 34.55 13.59
CA CYS A 85 -23.89 33.58 14.50
C CYS A 85 -24.70 32.28 14.61
N LYS A 86 -26.04 32.38 14.75
CA LYS A 86 -26.93 31.21 14.75
C LYS A 86 -26.79 30.41 13.44
N GLN A 87 -26.79 31.10 12.30
CA GLN A 87 -26.61 30.47 10.99
C GLN A 87 -25.22 29.83 10.85
N ASN A 88 -24.15 30.44 11.37
CA ASN A 88 -22.80 29.87 11.36
C ASN A 88 -22.74 28.57 12.18
N ALA A 89 -23.37 28.54 13.37
CA ALA A 89 -23.46 27.33 14.19
C ALA A 89 -24.24 26.21 13.47
N LEU A 90 -25.32 26.53 12.77
CA LEU A 90 -26.04 25.57 11.92
C LEU A 90 -25.18 25.09 10.75
N ASN A 91 -24.43 25.99 10.11
CA ASN A 91 -23.52 25.65 9.02
C ASN A 91 -22.37 24.76 9.50
N GLN A 92 -21.84 24.99 10.71
CA GLN A 92 -20.84 24.15 11.35
C GLN A 92 -21.39 22.75 11.66
N LYS A 93 -22.61 22.65 12.20
CA LYS A 93 -23.29 21.35 12.42
C LYS A 93 -23.59 20.60 11.11
N LYS A 94 -23.85 21.35 10.03
CA LYS A 94 -24.03 20.81 8.68
C LYS A 94 -22.71 20.44 7.99
N GLN A 95 -21.57 20.86 8.52
CA GLN A 95 -20.29 20.34 8.05
C GLN A 95 -20.17 18.88 8.51
N PHE A 96 -20.50 17.94 7.60
CA PHE A 96 -20.11 16.53 7.70
C PHE A 96 -18.62 16.31 7.38
N TYR A 97 -17.90 17.39 7.07
CA TYR A 97 -16.48 17.34 6.76
C TYR A 97 -15.68 17.23 8.07
N THR A 98 -15.31 16.01 8.44
CA THR A 98 -14.29 15.74 9.45
C THR A 98 -12.95 16.24 8.94
N HIS A 99 -12.59 17.51 9.21
CA HIS A 99 -11.23 18.00 8.97
C HIS A 99 -10.26 17.45 10.05
N THR A 100 -10.15 16.13 10.06
CA THR A 100 -9.03 15.37 10.65
C THR A 100 -8.20 14.68 9.56
N ASP A 101 -8.40 15.05 8.31
CA ASP A 101 -7.41 14.80 7.26
C ASP A 101 -6.25 15.75 7.48
N GLY A 102 -5.48 15.45 8.52
CA GLY A 102 -4.18 16.03 8.76
C GLY A 102 -3.40 15.87 7.46
N PHE A 103 -3.25 16.98 6.73
CA PHE A 103 -2.40 17.08 5.56
C PHE A 103 -1.06 16.45 5.90
N LYS A 104 -0.88 15.18 5.50
CA LYS A 104 0.39 14.49 5.65
C LYS A 104 1.35 15.26 4.74
N SER A 105 2.36 15.88 5.33
CA SER A 105 3.44 16.50 4.57
C SER A 105 3.93 15.52 3.49
N LEU A 106 4.25 16.01 2.30
CA LEU A 106 4.76 15.19 1.18
C LEU A 106 5.92 14.27 1.61
N ALA A 107 6.77 14.71 2.52
CA ALA A 107 7.86 13.90 3.10
C ALA A 107 7.37 12.63 3.83
N ARG A 108 6.23 12.71 4.53
CA ARG A 108 5.61 11.55 5.18
C ARG A 108 4.91 10.64 4.17
N ALA A 109 4.23 11.21 3.17
CA ALA A 109 3.60 10.43 2.12
C ALA A 109 4.63 9.60 1.31
N ARG A 110 5.75 10.21 0.91
CA ARG A 110 6.85 9.50 0.22
C ARG A 110 7.43 8.36 1.06
N LYS A 111 7.60 8.57 2.37
CA LYS A 111 8.09 7.55 3.29
C LYS A 111 7.11 6.38 3.45
N ASP A 112 5.81 6.67 3.40
CA ASP A 112 4.78 5.63 3.45
C ASP A 112 4.75 4.84 2.12
N GLU A 113 4.91 5.48 0.96
CA GLU A 113 5.03 4.81 -0.36
C GLU A 113 6.26 3.90 -0.46
N GLU A 114 7.42 4.36 0.02
CA GLU A 114 8.67 3.57 0.01
C GLU A 114 8.54 2.29 0.84
N LYS A 115 7.93 2.37 2.03
CA LYS A 115 7.67 1.20 2.88
C LYS A 115 6.70 0.20 2.25
N ILE A 116 5.69 0.69 1.53
CA ILE A 116 4.75 -0.17 0.82
C ILE A 116 5.48 -0.92 -0.29
N SER A 117 6.33 -0.22 -1.05
CA SER A 117 7.15 -0.85 -2.10
C SER A 117 8.16 -1.86 -1.52
N GLU A 118 8.76 -1.56 -0.37
CA GLU A 118 9.66 -2.48 0.34
C GLU A 118 8.93 -3.77 0.77
N ILE A 119 7.72 -3.65 1.31
CA ILE A 119 6.89 -4.82 1.70
C ILE A 119 6.51 -5.66 0.48
N GLU A 120 6.11 -5.02 -0.63
CA GLU A 120 5.76 -5.73 -1.88
C GLU A 120 6.97 -6.46 -2.48
N GLN A 121 8.15 -5.83 -2.48
CA GLN A 121 9.39 -6.50 -2.91
C GLN A 121 9.79 -7.65 -1.99
N LEU A 122 9.58 -7.52 -0.68
CA LEU A 122 9.85 -8.60 0.26
C LEU A 122 8.91 -9.80 0.05
N ASP A 123 7.63 -9.56 -0.25
CA ASP A 123 6.67 -10.62 -0.57
C ASP A 123 7.07 -11.35 -1.87
N GLU A 124 7.40 -10.59 -2.92
CA GLU A 124 7.84 -11.11 -4.21
C GLU A 124 9.15 -11.92 -4.10
N THR A 125 10.15 -11.40 -3.39
CA THR A 125 11.42 -12.10 -3.18
C THR A 125 11.23 -13.37 -2.35
N THR A 126 10.35 -13.35 -1.35
CA THR A 126 10.01 -14.54 -0.55
C THR A 126 9.31 -15.60 -1.41
N ARG A 127 8.40 -15.21 -2.30
CA ARG A 127 7.76 -16.11 -3.27
C ARG A 127 8.78 -16.77 -4.19
N ILE A 128 9.68 -15.98 -4.78
CA ILE A 128 10.72 -16.48 -5.70
C ILE A 128 11.68 -17.46 -4.98
N LEU A 129 12.05 -17.19 -3.73
CA LEU A 129 12.92 -18.10 -2.96
C LEU A 129 12.24 -19.45 -2.71
N SER A 130 10.97 -19.44 -2.31
CA SER A 130 10.17 -20.66 -2.11
C SER A 130 10.07 -21.51 -3.39
N GLU A 131 9.83 -20.87 -4.54
CA GLU A 131 9.79 -21.56 -5.84
C GLU A 131 11.13 -22.19 -6.21
N ASN A 132 12.24 -21.50 -5.96
CA ASN A 132 13.58 -22.03 -6.24
C ASN A 132 13.95 -23.22 -5.35
N ASP A 133 13.53 -23.22 -4.08
CA ASP A 133 13.73 -24.36 -3.17
C ASP A 133 12.95 -25.60 -3.65
N SER A 134 11.70 -25.40 -4.05
CA SER A 134 10.86 -26.44 -4.66
C SER A 134 11.47 -27.00 -5.94
N LEU A 135 11.96 -26.11 -6.81
CA LEU A 135 12.61 -26.46 -8.07
C LEU A 135 13.89 -27.28 -7.84
N THR A 136 14.70 -26.86 -6.87
CA THR A 136 15.94 -27.56 -6.49
C THR A 136 15.64 -28.96 -5.95
N GLN A 137 14.59 -29.10 -5.13
CA GLN A 137 14.14 -30.41 -4.64
C GLN A 137 13.67 -31.32 -5.79
N ALA A 138 12.90 -30.80 -6.74
CA ALA A 138 12.39 -31.55 -7.88
C ALA A 138 13.53 -32.05 -8.79
N PHE A 139 14.45 -31.16 -9.20
CA PHE A 139 15.57 -31.54 -10.07
C PHE A 139 16.58 -32.48 -9.39
N GLY A 140 16.81 -32.31 -8.08
CA GLY A 140 17.63 -33.23 -7.30
C GLY A 140 17.05 -34.65 -7.31
N LYS A 141 15.72 -34.76 -7.14
CA LYS A 141 15.01 -36.04 -7.16
C LYS A 141 15.03 -36.67 -8.55
N GLU A 142 14.74 -35.92 -9.60
CA GLU A 142 14.72 -36.42 -10.99
C GLU A 142 16.09 -36.97 -11.43
N ARG A 143 17.20 -36.29 -11.09
CA ARG A 143 18.55 -36.82 -11.37
C ARG A 143 18.84 -38.13 -10.65
N SER A 144 18.41 -38.27 -9.41
CA SER A 144 18.60 -39.51 -8.63
C SER A 144 17.76 -40.67 -9.20
N GLU A 145 16.57 -40.37 -9.70
CA GLU A 145 15.64 -41.36 -10.24
C GLU A 145 16.08 -41.82 -11.64
N VAL A 146 16.46 -40.91 -12.52
CA VAL A 146 17.01 -41.22 -13.86
C VAL A 146 18.29 -42.07 -13.78
N THR A 147 19.16 -41.78 -12.81
CA THR A 147 20.38 -42.57 -12.61
C THR A 147 20.08 -43.97 -12.08
N ALA A 148 19.12 -44.11 -11.16
CA ALA A 148 18.65 -45.41 -10.67
C ALA A 148 17.98 -46.25 -11.77
N GLU A 149 17.13 -45.64 -12.60
CA GLU A 149 16.50 -46.33 -13.73
C GLU A 149 17.53 -46.81 -14.76
N LYS A 150 18.55 -45.99 -15.05
CA LYS A 150 19.62 -46.35 -15.98
C LYS A 150 20.41 -47.56 -15.48
N LEU A 151 20.70 -47.62 -14.19
CA LEU A 151 21.35 -48.78 -13.57
C LEU A 151 20.47 -50.03 -13.61
N ARG A 152 19.16 -49.89 -13.35
CA ARG A 152 18.21 -51.01 -13.43
C ARG A 152 18.08 -51.57 -14.84
N LYS A 153 17.96 -50.72 -15.86
CA LYS A 153 17.91 -51.15 -17.26
C LYS A 153 19.17 -51.93 -17.65
N LYS A 154 20.34 -51.45 -17.23
CA LYS A 154 21.61 -52.14 -17.50
C LYS A 154 21.68 -53.50 -16.81
N ALA A 155 21.26 -53.61 -15.55
CA ALA A 155 21.26 -54.87 -14.82
C ALA A 155 20.34 -55.93 -15.47
N VAL A 156 19.16 -55.53 -15.93
CA VAL A 156 18.22 -56.42 -16.65
C VAL A 156 18.84 -56.89 -17.97
N GLU A 157 19.52 -56.00 -18.70
CA GLU A 157 20.17 -56.34 -19.97
C GLU A 157 21.31 -57.36 -19.78
N ASP A 158 22.14 -57.19 -18.75
CA ASP A 158 23.21 -58.12 -18.39
C ASP A 158 22.64 -59.49 -17.97
N GLU A 159 21.54 -59.53 -17.23
CA GLU A 159 20.86 -60.77 -16.83
C GLU A 159 20.31 -61.54 -18.04
N VAL A 160 19.63 -60.84 -18.95
CA VAL A 160 19.10 -61.44 -20.20
C VAL A 160 20.23 -61.99 -21.08
N ALA A 161 21.37 -61.28 -21.17
CA ALA A 161 22.53 -61.76 -21.91
C ALA A 161 23.10 -63.06 -21.32
N ALA A 162 23.21 -63.14 -19.98
CA ALA A 162 23.66 -64.34 -19.29
C ALA A 162 22.68 -65.51 -19.45
N GLU A 163 21.37 -65.25 -19.41
CA GLU A 163 20.33 -66.26 -19.58
C GLU A 163 20.31 -66.82 -21.00
N LYS A 164 20.48 -65.97 -22.02
CA LYS A 164 20.59 -66.39 -23.43
C LYS A 164 21.79 -67.31 -23.67
N LEU A 165 22.93 -67.01 -23.05
CA LEU A 165 24.12 -67.87 -23.12
C LEU A 165 23.87 -69.25 -22.50
N LYS A 166 23.18 -69.32 -21.36
CA LYS A 166 22.81 -70.59 -20.73
C LYS A 166 21.87 -71.43 -21.60
N ARG A 167 20.87 -70.80 -22.22
CA ARG A 167 19.96 -71.49 -23.16
C ARG A 167 20.71 -72.08 -24.35
N LYS A 168 21.62 -71.31 -24.95
CA LYS A 168 22.43 -71.79 -26.08
C LYS A 168 23.30 -72.99 -25.69
N ALA A 169 23.96 -72.93 -24.53
CA ALA A 169 24.78 -74.03 -24.05
C ALA A 169 23.98 -75.32 -23.82
N MET A 170 22.77 -75.21 -23.23
CA MET A 170 21.89 -76.36 -23.02
C MET A 170 21.36 -76.93 -24.35
N GLU A 171 21.06 -76.08 -25.33
CA GLU A 171 20.59 -76.50 -26.66
C GLU A 171 21.68 -77.27 -27.43
N ASP A 172 22.92 -76.80 -27.39
CA ASP A 172 24.08 -77.50 -27.98
C ASP A 172 24.32 -78.87 -27.31
N GLU A 173 24.12 -78.97 -25.99
CA GLU A 173 24.21 -80.24 -25.26
C GLU A 173 23.10 -81.23 -25.66
N ILE A 174 21.87 -80.75 -25.80
CA ILE A 174 20.72 -81.56 -26.28
C ILE A 174 20.99 -82.05 -27.71
N ALA A 175 21.53 -81.20 -28.58
CA ALA A 175 21.89 -81.58 -29.95
C ALA A 175 22.97 -82.70 -29.96
N ALA A 176 24.00 -82.58 -29.11
CA ALA A 176 25.03 -83.60 -28.96
C ALA A 176 24.46 -84.93 -28.45
N GLN A 177 23.57 -84.90 -27.45
CA GLN A 177 22.90 -86.13 -26.97
C GLN A 177 22.03 -86.78 -28.04
N LYS A 178 21.29 -85.98 -28.82
CA LYS A 178 20.47 -86.48 -29.93
C LYS A 178 21.33 -87.21 -30.97
N MET A 179 22.47 -86.65 -31.36
CA MET A 179 23.39 -87.30 -32.30
C MET A 179 23.97 -88.61 -31.73
N LYS A 180 24.32 -88.64 -30.43
CA LYS A 180 24.78 -89.87 -29.77
C LYS A 180 23.70 -90.97 -29.77
N ARG A 181 22.44 -90.60 -29.48
CA ARG A 181 21.32 -91.55 -29.56
C ARG A 181 21.13 -92.09 -30.97
N GLN A 182 21.15 -91.23 -31.97
CA GLN A 182 21.01 -91.63 -33.37
C GLN A 182 22.12 -92.59 -33.82
N ALA A 183 23.37 -92.34 -33.40
CA ALA A 183 24.49 -93.23 -33.69
C ALA A 183 24.31 -94.61 -33.04
N LEU A 184 23.83 -94.68 -31.78
CA LEU A 184 23.56 -95.94 -31.10
C LEU A 184 22.39 -96.72 -31.74
N GLU A 185 21.32 -96.02 -32.15
CA GLU A 185 20.20 -96.65 -32.87
C GLU A 185 20.66 -97.24 -34.22
N SER A 186 21.54 -96.55 -34.95
CA SER A 186 22.13 -97.08 -36.20
C SER A 186 22.92 -98.37 -35.94
N VAL A 187 23.78 -98.40 -34.93
CA VAL A 187 24.57 -99.60 -34.59
C VAL A 187 23.67 -100.76 -34.17
N LEU A 188 22.60 -100.49 -33.42
CA LEU A 188 21.65 -101.53 -33.00
C LEU A 188 20.86 -102.08 -34.20
N SER A 189 20.50 -101.22 -35.15
CA SER A 189 19.86 -101.64 -36.41
C SER A 189 20.72 -102.66 -37.18
N ASP A 190 22.04 -102.45 -37.25
CA ASP A 190 22.96 -103.34 -37.97
C ASP A 190 23.14 -104.72 -37.27
N VAL A 191 23.01 -104.78 -35.95
CA VAL A 191 23.16 -106.02 -35.16
C VAL A 191 21.89 -106.88 -35.20
N VAL A 192 20.71 -106.27 -35.25
CA VAL A 192 19.41 -107.00 -35.27
C VAL A 192 19.10 -107.59 -36.65
N GLN A 193 19.77 -107.13 -37.72
CA GLN A 193 19.56 -107.59 -39.10
C GLN A 193 20.52 -108.69 -39.58
N LYS A 194 21.31 -109.30 -38.68
CA LYS A 194 22.13 -110.50 -38.92
C LYS A 194 21.53 -111.72 -38.26
#